data_AF-A0AAD6V535-F1
#
_entry.id   AF-A0AAD6V535-F1
#
_cell.length_a   1.000
_cell.length_b   1.000
_cell.length_c   1.000
_cell.angle_alpha   90.00
_cell.angle_beta   90.00
_cell.angle_gamma   90.00
#
_symmetry.space_group_name_H-M   'P 1'
#
loop_
_entity.id
_entity.type
_entity.pdbx_description
1 polymer ?
#
loop_
_entity_poly.entity_id
_entity_poly.type
_entity_poly.pdbx_seq_one_letter_code
_entity_poly.pdbx_strand_id
1 'polypeptide(L)'
;MSGESGGEVTPLQQYASYPFSADDEYQSGLATLLADGVLENNSADEIRDEILRRTRVFYFNRVTDHALSIDAVRDFELAQEAQGEVLVNTATQSDPSPSLANTPVPAPATAESEPAFLTFAQLQALIETGREDQIPNNKIIPEGLNDEAPSVPSVPVRKKPWEMDSSNAEMAPVS
;
A
#
# COMPACT_ATOMS: atom_id res chain seq x y z
N MET A 1 -39.57 -17.45 26.72
CA MET A 1 -39.19 -16.06 26.49
C MET A 1 -38.32 -16.05 25.25
N SER A 2 -38.90 -15.59 24.15
CA SER A 2 -38.23 -15.47 22.85
C SER A 2 -37.23 -14.30 22.91
N GLY A 3 -35.98 -14.56 22.54
CA GLY A 3 -34.99 -13.53 22.27
C GLY A 3 -34.56 -13.66 20.81
N GLU A 4 -35.22 -12.92 19.93
CA GLU A 4 -34.68 -12.54 18.63
C GLU A 4 -33.43 -11.70 18.87
N SER A 5 -32.25 -12.25 18.56
CA SER A 5 -31.05 -11.46 18.35
C SER A 5 -30.88 -11.30 16.85
N GLY A 6 -31.20 -10.11 16.34
CA GLY A 6 -31.02 -9.77 14.92
C GLY A 6 -29.62 -10.11 14.45
N GLY A 7 -29.51 -10.71 13.26
CA GLY A 7 -28.24 -10.94 12.61
C GLY A 7 -27.58 -9.62 12.25
N GLU A 8 -26.80 -9.05 13.18
CA GLU A 8 -25.87 -7.97 12.88
C GLU A 8 -24.84 -8.52 11.89
N VAL A 9 -25.04 -8.20 10.61
CA VAL A 9 -24.04 -8.48 9.58
C VAL A 9 -22.83 -7.63 9.94
N THR A 10 -21.76 -8.29 10.37
CA THR A 10 -20.54 -7.59 10.77
C THR A 10 -20.01 -6.79 9.57
N PRO A 11 -19.39 -5.62 9.79
CA PRO A 11 -18.87 -4.80 8.69
C PRO A 11 -17.85 -5.57 7.82
N LEU A 12 -17.10 -6.52 8.41
CA LEU A 12 -16.22 -7.44 7.67
C LEU A 12 -16.98 -8.34 6.71
N GLN A 13 -18.13 -8.87 7.12
CA GLN A 13 -18.95 -9.74 6.29
C GLN A 13 -19.69 -8.96 5.20
N GLN A 14 -20.08 -7.71 5.48
CA GLN A 14 -20.60 -6.79 4.46
C GLN A 14 -19.52 -6.43 3.44
N TYR A 15 -18.31 -6.11 3.89
CA TYR A 15 -17.16 -5.86 3.03
C TYR A 15 -16.86 -7.05 2.11
N ALA A 16 -16.84 -8.27 2.66
CA ALA A 16 -16.61 -9.49 1.88
C ALA A 16 -17.71 -9.80 0.86
N SER A 17 -18.95 -9.38 1.15
CA SER A 17 -20.09 -9.56 0.24
C SER A 17 -20.27 -8.39 -0.75
N TYR A 18 -19.47 -7.32 -0.62
CA TYR A 18 -19.64 -6.11 -1.41
C TYR A 18 -19.09 -6.29 -2.84
N PRO A 19 -19.88 -6.01 -3.90
CA PRO A 19 -19.50 -6.28 -5.28
C PRO A 19 -18.63 -5.16 -5.88
N PHE A 20 -17.40 -4.98 -5.37
CA PHE A 20 -16.46 -3.95 -5.86
C PHE A 20 -16.22 -4.00 -7.38
N SER A 21 -16.30 -5.18 -8.00
CA SER A 21 -16.12 -5.33 -9.46
C SER A 21 -17.32 -4.87 -10.30
N ALA A 22 -18.51 -4.76 -9.70
CA ALA A 22 -19.73 -4.33 -10.39
C ALA A 22 -20.07 -2.85 -10.12
N ASP A 23 -19.35 -2.20 -9.20
CA ASP A 23 -19.58 -0.81 -8.81
C ASP A 23 -18.81 0.16 -9.72
N ASP A 24 -19.53 0.90 -10.55
CA ASP A 24 -18.95 1.77 -11.58
C ASP A 24 -18.16 2.95 -10.98
N GLU A 25 -18.63 3.51 -9.86
CA GLU A 25 -17.96 4.63 -9.18
C GLU A 25 -16.62 4.20 -8.60
N TYR A 26 -16.57 3.02 -7.98
CA TYR A 26 -15.33 2.42 -7.50
C TYR A 26 -14.36 2.10 -8.66
N GLN A 27 -14.84 1.49 -9.74
CA GLN A 27 -14.01 1.17 -10.91
C GLN A 27 -13.44 2.43 -11.58
N SER A 28 -14.24 3.49 -11.73
CA SER A 28 -13.78 4.78 -12.25
C SER A 28 -12.72 5.42 -11.35
N GLY A 29 -12.90 5.34 -10.03
CA GLY A 29 -11.91 5.80 -9.06
C GLY A 29 -10.59 5.03 -9.15
N LEU A 30 -10.68 3.69 -9.23
CA LEU A 30 -9.52 2.82 -9.42
C LEU A 30 -8.79 3.10 -10.74
N ALA A 31 -9.53 3.31 -11.84
CA ALA A 31 -8.94 3.61 -13.14
C ALA A 31 -8.13 4.91 -13.11
N THR A 32 -8.59 5.91 -12.35
CA THR A 32 -7.86 7.16 -12.14
C THR A 32 -6.56 6.92 -11.35
N LEU A 33 -6.61 6.10 -10.29
CA LEU A 33 -5.43 5.73 -9.50
C LEU A 33 -4.40 4.92 -10.31
N LEU A 34 -4.88 4.06 -11.21
CA LEU A 34 -4.03 3.32 -12.17
C LEU A 34 -3.38 4.28 -13.17
N ALA A 35 -4.17 5.19 -13.75
CA ALA A 35 -3.70 6.16 -14.74
C ALA A 35 -2.68 7.16 -14.18
N ASP A 36 -2.73 7.45 -12.87
CA ASP A 36 -1.75 8.26 -12.14
C ASP A 36 -0.38 7.53 -12.02
N GLY A 37 -0.30 6.25 -12.38
CA GLY A 37 0.94 5.46 -12.37
C GLY A 37 1.29 4.88 -10.99
N VAL A 38 0.42 5.05 -9.99
CA VAL A 38 0.60 4.51 -8.63
C VAL A 38 0.76 2.99 -8.64
N LEU A 39 0.06 2.30 -9.54
CA LEU A 39 0.15 0.83 -9.68
C LEU A 39 1.16 0.36 -10.73
N GLU A 40 1.59 1.20 -11.68
CA GLU A 40 2.41 0.76 -12.82
C GLU A 40 3.93 0.82 -12.54
N ASN A 41 4.38 1.64 -11.61
CA ASN A 41 5.79 2.04 -11.54
C ASN A 41 6.75 1.07 -10.78
N ASN A 42 6.73 -0.25 -11.06
CA ASN A 42 7.58 -1.29 -10.43
C ASN A 42 7.16 -1.75 -9.01
N SER A 43 5.89 -1.66 -8.66
CA SER A 43 5.38 -2.26 -7.42
C SER A 43 5.31 -3.79 -7.57
N ALA A 44 5.95 -4.53 -6.65
CA ALA A 44 5.78 -5.98 -6.52
C ALA A 44 4.28 -6.33 -6.37
N ASP A 45 3.87 -7.53 -6.79
CA ASP A 45 2.47 -7.97 -6.74
C ASP A 45 1.86 -7.81 -5.33
N GLU A 46 2.65 -8.01 -4.28
CA GLU A 46 2.24 -7.78 -2.89
C GLU A 46 1.90 -6.31 -2.59
N ILE A 47 2.67 -5.36 -3.13
CA ILE A 47 2.43 -3.93 -2.96
C ILE A 47 1.18 -3.53 -3.74
N ARG A 48 0.96 -4.11 -4.93
CA ARG A 48 -0.28 -3.89 -5.70
C ARG A 48 -1.49 -4.38 -4.94
N ASP A 49 -1.44 -5.60 -4.39
CA ASP A 49 -2.53 -6.16 -3.59
C ASP A 49 -2.83 -5.29 -2.36
N GLU A 50 -1.79 -4.80 -1.68
CA GLU A 50 -1.95 -3.91 -0.54
C GLU A 50 -2.61 -2.57 -0.94
N ILE A 51 -2.22 -1.97 -2.06
CA ILE A 51 -2.85 -0.73 -2.55
C ILE A 51 -4.32 -0.97 -2.93
N LEU A 52 -4.62 -2.10 -3.58
CA LEU A 52 -6.00 -2.48 -3.90
C LEU A 52 -6.83 -2.67 -2.63
N ARG A 53 -6.32 -3.41 -1.64
CA ARG A 53 -6.97 -3.60 -0.33
C ARG A 53 -7.25 -2.26 0.34
N ARG A 54 -6.26 -1.37 0.41
CA ARG A 54 -6.42 -0.02 0.99
C ARG A 54 -7.52 0.77 0.30
N THR A 55 -7.56 0.71 -1.04
CA THR A 55 -8.57 1.43 -1.83
C THR A 55 -9.97 0.88 -1.62
N ARG A 56 -10.13 -0.46 -1.56
CA ARG A 56 -11.40 -1.13 -1.24
C ARG A 56 -11.91 -0.73 0.14
N VAL A 57 -11.05 -0.82 1.16
CA VAL A 57 -11.41 -0.49 2.56
C VAL A 57 -11.78 0.98 2.69
N PHE A 58 -11.01 1.88 2.08
CA PHE A 58 -11.30 3.30 2.08
C PHE A 58 -12.65 3.62 1.45
N TYR A 59 -12.93 3.07 0.26
CA TYR A 59 -14.19 3.28 -0.43
C TYR A 59 -15.37 2.71 0.38
N PHE A 60 -15.23 1.50 0.89
CA PHE A 60 -16.26 0.87 1.70
C PHE A 60 -16.58 1.69 2.95
N ASN A 61 -15.57 2.14 3.70
CA ASN A 61 -15.75 3.00 4.87
C ASN A 61 -16.47 4.31 4.52
N ARG A 62 -16.13 4.90 3.37
CA ARG A 62 -16.78 6.11 2.89
C ARG A 62 -18.26 5.90 2.55
N VAL A 63 -18.61 4.77 1.94
CA VAL A 63 -19.99 4.50 1.47
C VAL A 63 -20.89 3.99 2.60
N THR A 64 -20.36 3.20 3.51
CA THR A 64 -21.12 2.55 4.59
C THR A 64 -21.03 3.26 5.93
N ASP A 65 -20.25 4.33 6.03
CA ASP A 65 -19.94 5.06 7.26
C ASP A 65 -19.33 4.17 8.36
N HIS A 66 -18.75 3.04 7.97
CA HIS A 66 -18.05 2.13 8.87
C HIS A 66 -16.58 2.53 9.03
N ALA A 67 -16.00 2.15 10.18
CA ALA A 67 -14.60 2.37 10.50
C ALA A 67 -13.82 1.03 10.46
N LEU A 68 -13.80 0.36 9.30
CA LEU A 68 -12.97 -0.84 9.14
C LEU A 68 -11.50 -0.46 9.03
N SER A 69 -10.67 -1.17 9.80
CA SER A 69 -9.22 -1.07 9.69
C SER A 69 -8.69 -2.01 8.62
N ILE A 70 -7.68 -1.56 7.87
CA ILE A 70 -7.00 -2.35 6.84
C ILE A 70 -6.43 -3.65 7.43
N ASP A 71 -5.93 -3.59 8.67
CA ASP A 71 -5.39 -4.74 9.40
C ASP A 71 -6.45 -5.82 9.67
N ALA A 72 -7.66 -5.41 10.07
CA ALA A 72 -8.78 -6.34 10.31
C ALA A 72 -9.25 -7.04 9.02
N VAL A 73 -9.24 -6.32 7.90
CA VAL A 73 -9.56 -6.90 6.58
C VAL A 73 -8.47 -7.84 6.10
N ARG A 74 -7.20 -7.49 6.33
CA ARG A 74 -6.06 -8.34 6.00
C ARG A 74 -6.09 -9.65 6.78
N ASP A 75 -6.34 -9.61 8.08
CA ASP A 75 -6.46 -10.80 8.93
C ASP A 75 -7.65 -11.68 8.48
N PHE A 76 -8.77 -11.04 8.11
CA PHE A 76 -9.93 -11.73 7.58
C PHE A 76 -9.65 -12.43 6.23
N GLU A 77 -8.94 -11.79 5.30
CA GLU A 77 -8.55 -12.41 4.03
C GLU A 77 -7.57 -13.56 4.24
N LEU A 78 -6.55 -13.38 5.11
CA LEU A 78 -5.60 -14.45 5.45
C LEU A 78 -6.29 -15.66 6.09
N ALA A 79 -7.27 -15.40 6.98
CA ALA A 79 -8.08 -16.44 7.60
C ALA A 79 -8.99 -17.13 6.58
N GLN A 80 -9.51 -16.40 5.59
CA GLN A 80 -10.32 -16.97 4.50
C GLN A 80 -9.48 -17.85 3.57
N GLU A 81 -8.27 -17.41 3.21
CA GLU A 81 -7.33 -18.20 2.40
C GLU A 81 -6.92 -19.49 3.13
N ALA A 82 -6.65 -19.41 4.43
CA ALA A 82 -6.37 -20.58 5.26
C ALA A 82 -7.57 -21.54 5.40
N GLN A 83 -8.80 -21.05 5.25
CA GLN A 83 -10.03 -21.85 5.27
C GLN A 83 -10.48 -22.32 3.87
N GLY A 84 -9.88 -21.79 2.80
CA GLY A 84 -10.19 -22.11 1.40
C GLY A 84 -9.56 -23.39 0.86
N GLU A 85 -8.68 -24.06 1.62
CA GLU A 85 -8.05 -25.33 1.23
C GLU A 85 -8.89 -26.57 1.61
N VAL A 86 -10.19 -26.39 1.78
CA VAL A 86 -11.16 -27.49 1.91
C VAL A 86 -12.37 -27.05 1.10
N LEU A 87 -12.83 -27.87 0.15
CA LEU A 87 -14.00 -27.69 -0.74
C LEU A 87 -13.72 -27.35 -2.21
N VAL A 88 -12.70 -27.93 -2.82
CA VAL A 88 -12.84 -28.46 -4.19
C VAL A 88 -11.98 -29.71 -4.33
N ASN A 89 -12.57 -30.86 -4.02
CA ASN A 89 -12.41 -32.11 -4.76
C ASN A 89 -13.32 -33.17 -4.12
N THR A 90 -14.57 -33.20 -4.58
CA THR A 90 -15.47 -34.32 -4.36
C THR A 90 -15.00 -35.54 -5.17
N ALA A 91 -14.91 -36.67 -4.46
CA ALA A 91 -14.91 -38.06 -4.93
C ALA A 91 -13.63 -38.63 -5.56
N THR A 92 -12.82 -39.32 -4.76
CA THR A 92 -12.58 -40.78 -4.86
C THR A 92 -11.77 -41.29 -3.65
N GLN A 93 -12.50 -41.93 -2.74
CA GLN A 93 -12.21 -43.25 -2.16
C GLN A 93 -10.84 -43.52 -1.46
N SER A 94 -10.96 -43.68 -0.14
CA SER A 94 -10.29 -44.68 0.72
C SER A 94 -8.92 -44.40 1.39
N ASP A 95 -9.04 -44.21 2.70
CA ASP A 95 -8.24 -44.79 3.81
C ASP A 95 -6.98 -44.06 4.34
N PRO A 96 -6.80 -43.97 5.69
CA PRO A 96 -5.75 -43.17 6.31
C PRO A 96 -4.50 -44.00 6.65
N SER A 97 -3.31 -43.41 6.53
CA SER A 97 -2.12 -43.92 7.23
C SER A 97 -1.13 -42.79 7.54
N PRO A 98 -0.69 -42.64 8.80
CA PRO A 98 0.33 -41.67 9.17
C PRO A 98 1.71 -42.31 8.98
N SER A 99 2.57 -41.72 8.16
CA SER A 99 4.00 -42.06 8.14
C SER A 99 4.84 -40.82 8.35
N LEU A 100 5.25 -40.68 9.61
CA LEU A 100 6.52 -40.08 10.01
C LEU A 100 7.66 -40.69 9.21
N ALA A 101 8.32 -39.87 8.40
CA ALA A 101 9.77 -39.82 8.19
C ALA A 101 10.04 -39.22 6.82
N ASN A 102 10.55 -37.99 6.79
CA ASN A 102 11.61 -37.67 5.85
C ASN A 102 12.39 -36.46 6.35
N THR A 103 13.52 -36.76 6.99
CA THR A 103 14.66 -35.86 7.02
C THR A 103 15.26 -35.83 5.62
N PRO A 104 15.52 -34.63 5.07
CA PRO A 104 16.77 -34.47 4.33
C PRO A 104 17.53 -33.20 4.75
N VAL A 105 18.77 -33.45 5.21
CA VAL A 105 20.01 -32.69 5.01
C VAL A 105 19.97 -31.14 4.97
N PRO A 106 20.62 -30.43 5.91
CA PRO A 106 20.98 -29.03 5.70
C PRO A 106 22.27 -28.95 4.87
N ALA A 107 22.16 -28.55 3.61
CA ALA A 107 23.28 -28.04 2.83
C ALA A 107 23.05 -26.54 2.59
N PRO A 108 24.07 -25.66 2.77
CA PRO A 108 23.92 -24.23 2.68
C PRO A 108 23.74 -23.81 1.22
N ALA A 109 22.51 -23.50 0.83
CA ALA A 109 22.24 -22.83 -0.43
C ALA A 109 22.52 -21.33 -0.26
N THR A 110 23.56 -20.89 -0.95
CA THR A 110 23.86 -19.49 -1.25
C THR A 110 22.60 -18.84 -1.81
N ALA A 111 21.95 -18.01 -1.00
CA ALA A 111 20.78 -17.25 -1.40
C ALA A 111 21.25 -16.00 -2.17
N GLU A 112 21.45 -16.16 -3.48
CA GLU A 112 21.27 -15.06 -4.42
C GLU A 112 19.77 -14.87 -4.59
N SER A 113 19.17 -14.06 -3.71
CA SER A 113 17.73 -13.79 -3.71
C SER A 113 17.50 -12.32 -4.03
N GLU A 114 16.53 -12.11 -4.91
CA GLU A 114 15.73 -10.90 -5.18
C GLU A 114 15.77 -9.84 -4.06
N PRO A 115 15.70 -8.52 -4.36
CA PRO A 115 15.98 -7.45 -3.38
C PRO A 115 15.13 -7.64 -2.11
N ALA A 116 15.74 -8.28 -1.11
CA ALA A 116 15.06 -8.70 0.09
C ALA A 116 14.66 -7.43 0.84
N PHE A 117 13.36 -7.18 0.93
CA PHE A 117 12.83 -6.17 1.84
C PHE A 117 13.16 -6.63 3.26
N LEU A 118 14.21 -6.05 3.83
CA LEU A 118 14.63 -6.34 5.20
C LEU A 118 13.55 -5.81 6.16
N THR A 119 13.19 -6.63 7.15
CA THR A 119 12.25 -6.21 8.20
C THR A 119 12.83 -5.06 9.02
N PHE A 120 11.98 -4.24 9.66
CA PHE A 120 12.42 -3.08 10.45
C PHE A 120 13.45 -3.46 11.54
N ALA A 121 13.22 -4.57 12.24
CA ALA A 121 14.15 -5.07 13.26
C ALA A 121 15.52 -5.44 12.67
N GLN A 122 15.53 -5.99 11.45
CA GLN A 122 16.76 -6.35 10.75
C GLN A 122 17.50 -5.12 10.23
N LEU A 123 16.77 -4.13 9.72
CA LEU A 123 17.32 -2.84 9.31
C LEU A 123 17.98 -2.13 10.50
N GLN A 124 17.31 -2.10 11.64
CA GLN A 124 17.84 -1.51 12.87
C GLN A 124 19.13 -2.20 13.31
N ALA A 125 19.14 -3.54 13.31
CA ALA A 125 20.33 -4.30 13.65
C ALA A 125 21.51 -4.03 12.71
N LEU A 126 21.27 -3.84 11.40
CA LEU A 126 22.32 -3.48 10.45
C LEU A 126 22.89 -2.08 10.70
N ILE A 127 22.05 -1.11 11.07
CA ILE A 127 22.49 0.25 11.44
C ILE A 127 23.31 0.20 12.74
N GLU A 128 22.81 -0.48 13.77
CA GLU A 128 23.49 -0.59 15.07
C GLU A 128 24.83 -1.32 14.97
N THR A 129 24.94 -2.29 14.05
CA THR A 129 26.19 -3.04 13.82
C THR A 129 27.14 -2.38 12.82
N GLY A 130 26.79 -1.21 12.28
CA GLY A 130 27.60 -0.48 11.30
C GLY A 130 27.71 -1.19 9.94
N ARG A 131 26.74 -2.06 9.61
CA ARG A 131 26.66 -2.81 8.34
C ARG A 131 25.72 -2.11 7.35
N GLU A 132 25.93 -0.81 7.20
CA GLU A 132 25.13 0.11 6.39
C GLU A 132 25.20 -0.21 4.89
N ASP A 133 26.27 -0.87 4.45
CA ASP A 133 26.51 -1.33 3.08
C ASP A 133 25.53 -2.46 2.65
N GLN A 134 24.98 -3.20 3.63
CA GLN A 134 24.01 -4.28 3.37
C GLN A 134 22.56 -3.78 3.33
N ILE A 135 22.34 -2.47 3.50
CA ILE A 135 21.00 -1.88 3.46
C ILE A 135 20.63 -1.63 1.98
N PRO A 136 19.55 -2.23 1.47
CA PRO A 136 19.10 -2.02 0.10
C PRO A 136 18.85 -0.54 -0.20
N ASN A 137 19.24 -0.09 -1.39
CA ASN A 137 19.08 1.30 -1.87
C ASN A 137 19.82 2.37 -1.04
N ASN A 138 20.83 2.01 -0.25
CA ASN A 138 21.64 3.00 0.45
C ASN A 138 22.51 3.79 -0.57
N LYS A 139 22.13 5.03 -0.85
CA LYS A 139 22.87 5.91 -1.77
C LYS A 139 23.95 6.66 -1.00
N ILE A 140 25.21 6.39 -1.33
CA ILE A 140 26.35 7.16 -0.83
C ILE A 140 26.24 8.57 -1.41
N ILE A 141 25.82 9.53 -0.58
CA ILE A 141 25.87 10.95 -0.94
C ILE A 141 27.33 11.37 -0.75
N PRO A 142 28.05 11.76 -1.82
CA PRO A 142 29.41 12.25 -1.66
C PRO A 142 29.40 13.48 -0.75
N GLU A 143 30.35 13.55 0.20
CA GLU A 143 30.59 14.72 1.07
C GLU A 143 31.18 15.93 0.31
N GLY A 144 30.86 16.06 -0.98
CA GLY A 144 31.23 17.19 -1.82
C GLY A 144 30.13 18.22 -1.80
N LEU A 145 30.44 19.43 -1.35
CA LEU A 145 29.62 20.60 -1.67
C LEU A 145 29.62 20.75 -3.20
N ASN A 146 28.44 20.86 -3.83
CA ASN A 146 28.36 21.07 -5.27
C ASN A 146 29.12 22.37 -5.61
N ASP A 147 30.22 22.25 -6.35
CA ASP A 147 31.13 23.36 -6.71
C ASP A 147 30.60 24.18 -7.91
N GLU A 148 29.45 23.80 -8.48
CA GLU A 148 28.82 24.55 -9.56
C GLU A 148 28.18 25.82 -8.99
N ALA A 149 28.45 26.95 -9.66
CA ALA A 149 27.81 28.20 -9.30
C ALA A 149 26.27 28.04 -9.36
N PRO A 150 25.53 28.50 -8.32
CA PRO A 150 24.09 28.36 -8.29
C PRO A 150 23.47 28.97 -9.54
N SER A 151 22.58 28.23 -10.20
CA SER A 151 21.91 28.70 -11.41
C SER A 151 21.15 29.99 -11.13
N VAL A 152 21.50 31.05 -11.87
CA VAL A 152 20.81 32.33 -11.79
C VAL A 152 19.35 32.17 -12.25
N PRO A 153 18.35 32.67 -11.49
CA PRO A 153 16.96 32.54 -11.85
C PRO A 153 16.67 33.34 -13.13
N SER A 154 16.37 32.65 -14.24
CA SER A 154 16.02 33.24 -15.54
C SER A 154 14.52 33.65 -15.64
N VAL A 155 13.72 33.33 -14.63
CA VAL A 155 12.28 33.57 -14.66
C VAL A 155 11.96 34.92 -13.99
N PRO A 156 11.26 35.84 -14.69
CA PRO A 156 10.83 37.10 -14.08
C PRO A 156 9.87 36.81 -12.93
N VAL A 157 10.08 37.49 -11.80
CA VAL A 157 9.24 37.35 -10.60
C VAL A 157 7.81 37.74 -10.96
N ARG A 158 6.92 36.74 -11.04
CA ARG A 158 5.49 36.99 -11.21
C ARG A 158 4.97 37.64 -9.94
N LYS A 159 4.51 38.87 -10.07
CA LYS A 159 3.83 39.58 -8.99
C LYS A 159 2.65 38.75 -8.51
N LYS A 160 2.54 38.66 -7.21
CA LYS A 160 1.45 37.94 -6.58
C LYS A 160 0.16 38.74 -6.80
N PRO A 161 -1.01 38.07 -6.90
CA PRO A 161 -2.27 38.73 -7.23
C PRO A 161 -2.64 39.85 -6.23
N TRP A 162 -2.20 39.76 -4.97
CA TRP A 162 -2.40 40.82 -3.96
C TRP A 162 -1.56 42.08 -4.18
N GLU A 163 -0.59 42.07 -5.11
CA GLU A 163 0.23 43.25 -5.45
C GLU A 163 -0.37 44.08 -6.60
N MET A 164 -1.44 43.61 -7.26
CA MET A 164 -2.03 44.32 -8.40
C MET A 164 -2.98 45.46 -7.98
N ASP A 165 -3.72 45.30 -6.89
CA ASP A 165 -4.72 46.30 -6.44
C ASP A 165 -4.10 47.57 -5.85
N SER A 166 -2.85 47.53 -5.40
CA SER A 166 -2.18 48.71 -4.79
C SER A 166 -1.62 49.69 -5.82
N SER A 167 -1.66 49.38 -7.12
CA SER A 167 -1.05 50.22 -8.17
C SER A 167 -2.03 51.16 -8.88
N ASN A 168 -3.32 51.16 -8.53
CA ASN A 168 -4.35 51.97 -9.18
C ASN A 168 -4.86 53.15 -8.32
N ALA A 169 -4.19 53.46 -7.21
CA ALA A 169 -4.65 54.49 -6.27
C ALA A 169 -3.60 55.59 -6.02
N GLU A 170 -2.79 55.97 -7.01
CA GLU A 170 -2.00 57.20 -6.89
C GLU A 170 -1.58 57.73 -8.26
N MET A 171 -2.47 58.49 -8.93
CA MET A 171 -2.10 59.75 -9.59
C MET A 171 -3.29 60.38 -10.35
N ALA A 172 -3.51 61.67 -10.02
CA ALA A 172 -4.21 62.74 -10.75
C ALA A 172 -5.71 63.00 -10.44
N PRO A 173 -6.20 64.26 -10.59
CA PRO A 173 -5.58 65.58 -10.31
C PRO A 173 -6.57 66.59 -9.65
N VAL A 174 -6.08 67.59 -8.90
CA VAL A 174 -6.83 68.77 -8.41
C VAL A 174 -5.83 69.67 -7.65
N SER A 175 -5.66 70.98 -7.85
CA SER A 175 -6.09 72.02 -8.80
C SER A 175 -5.03 73.12 -8.76
#